data_AF-A0A1A7YMZ0-F1
#
_entry.id   AF-A0A1A7YMZ0-F1
#
_cell.length_a   1.000
_cell.length_b   1.000
_cell.length_c   1.000
_cell.angle_alpha   90.00
_cell.angle_beta   90.00
_cell.angle_gamma   90.00
#
_symmetry.space_group_name_H-M   'P 1'
#
loop_
_entity.id
_entity.type
_entity.pdbx_description
1 polymer ?
#
loop_
_entity_poly.entity_id
_entity_poly.type
_entity_poly.pdbx_seq_one_letter_code
_entity_poly.pdbx_strand_id
1 'polypeptide(L)'
;TLKYSISRSLLATRSVLISVWHHGRLSRNTFLGEVEVSLDCRDLDSSSEDCMRLMGKAASVVQPSPFTLYKGELVISLKYVA
;
A
#
# COMPACT_ATOMS: atom_id res chain seq x y z
N THR A 1 -10.71 -6.13 7.52
CA THR A 1 -9.30 -5.83 7.83
C THR A 1 -8.44 -7.01 7.42
N LEU A 2 -7.24 -6.75 6.90
CA LEU A 2 -6.27 -7.79 6.56
C LEU A 2 -5.41 -8.08 7.80
N LYS A 3 -5.08 -9.35 8.03
CA LYS A 3 -4.25 -9.79 9.17
C LYS A 3 -3.10 -10.66 8.67
N TYR A 4 -1.93 -10.46 9.25
CA TYR A 4 -0.74 -11.23 8.95
C TYR A 4 -0.06 -11.64 10.25
N SER A 5 0.28 -12.93 10.38
CA SER A 5 0.93 -13.46 11.58
C SER A 5 2.44 -13.24 11.50
N ILE A 6 3.00 -12.44 12.39
CA ILE A 6 4.42 -12.13 12.45
C ILE A 6 4.83 -11.82 13.90
N SER A 7 6.03 -12.27 14.29
CA SER A 7 6.62 -11.87 15.57
C SER A 7 6.96 -10.37 15.57
N ARG A 8 6.69 -9.69 16.69
CA ARG A 8 7.05 -8.27 16.86
C ARG A 8 8.51 -7.99 16.58
N SER A 9 9.42 -8.91 16.92
CA SER A 9 10.86 -8.77 16.69
C SER A 9 11.25 -8.65 15.22
N LEU A 10 10.42 -9.15 14.30
CA LEU A 10 10.71 -9.13 12.87
C LEU A 10 10.23 -7.85 12.18
N LEU A 11 9.33 -7.08 12.80
CA LEU A 11 8.69 -5.91 12.18
C LEU A 11 9.72 -4.85 11.73
N ALA A 12 10.77 -4.64 12.52
CA ALA A 12 11.83 -3.66 12.24
C ALA A 12 12.60 -3.90 10.93
N THR A 13 12.42 -5.07 10.30
CA THR A 13 13.11 -5.44 9.05
C THR A 13 12.15 -5.63 7.88
N ARG A 14 10.90 -5.21 8.02
CA ARG A 14 9.83 -5.49 7.06
C ARG A 14 9.13 -4.23 6.60
N SER A 15 8.64 -4.30 5.37
CA SER A 15 7.70 -3.36 4.78
C SER A 15 6.42 -4.09 4.37
N VAL A 16 5.33 -3.34 4.28
CA VAL A 16 4.07 -3.79 3.66
C VAL A 16 3.91 -3.05 2.35
N LEU A 17 3.82 -3.80 1.25
CA LEU A 17 3.45 -3.26 -0.05
C LEU A 17 1.94 -3.47 -0.26
N ILE A 18 1.21 -2.38 -0.46
CA ILE A 18 -0.23 -2.41 -0.75
C ILE A 18 -0.43 -1.96 -2.19
N SER A 19 -1.04 -2.81 -3.01
CA SER A 19 -1.38 -2.46 -4.40
C SER A 19 -2.90 -2.46 -4.59
N VAL A 20 -3.39 -1.44 -5.28
CA VAL A 20 -4.81 -1.24 -5.57
C VAL A 20 -5.06 -1.60 -7.03
N TRP A 21 -6.09 -2.43 -7.24
CA TRP A 21 -6.45 -2.93 -8.56
C TRP A 21 -7.94 -2.71 -8.82
N HIS A 22 -8.28 -2.22 -10.00
CA HIS A 22 -9.65 -2.21 -10.48
C HIS A 22 -10.00 -3.59 -11.05
N HIS A 23 -11.09 -4.17 -10.56
CA HIS A 23 -11.64 -5.42 -11.08
C HIS A 23 -12.62 -5.14 -12.23
N GLY A 24 -12.15 -5.31 -13.47
CA GLY A 24 -12.91 -4.97 -14.68
C GLY A 24 -13.83 -6.09 -15.19
N ARG A 25 -14.78 -5.73 -16.07
CA ARG A 25 -15.83 -6.59 -16.64
C ARG A 25 -15.37 -7.74 -17.56
N LEU A 26 -14.06 -7.98 -17.72
CA LEU A 26 -13.49 -9.01 -18.60
C LEU A 26 -12.31 -9.74 -17.96
N SER A 27 -12.32 -9.96 -16.64
CA SER A 27 -11.26 -10.63 -15.85
C SER A 27 -9.87 -9.99 -15.89
N ARG A 28 -9.69 -8.86 -16.61
CA ARG A 28 -8.46 -8.10 -16.60
C ARG A 28 -8.46 -7.10 -15.44
N ASN A 29 -7.67 -7.38 -14.42
CA ASN A 29 -7.41 -6.43 -13.36
C ASN A 29 -6.52 -5.30 -13.90
N THR A 30 -6.87 -4.06 -13.59
CA THR A 30 -6.09 -2.87 -13.98
C THR A 30 -5.42 -2.30 -12.74
N PHE A 31 -4.10 -2.16 -12.78
CA PHE A 31 -3.33 -1.58 -11.68
C PHE A 31 -3.62 -0.10 -11.53
N LEU A 32 -4.06 0.33 -10.34
CA LEU A 32 -4.35 1.72 -10.04
C LEU A 32 -3.18 2.41 -9.37
N GLY A 33 -2.47 1.74 -8.46
CA GLY A 33 -1.26 2.24 -7.82
C GLY A 33 -0.84 1.38 -6.64
N GLU A 34 0.34 1.65 -6.09
CA GLU A 34 0.85 0.97 -4.90
C GLU A 34 1.52 1.93 -3.93
N VAL A 35 1.62 1.50 -2.68
CA VAL A 35 2.38 2.19 -1.63
C VAL A 35 3.14 1.15 -0.82
N GLU A 36 4.40 1.46 -0.52
CA GLU A 36 5.22 0.68 0.39
C GLU A 36 5.32 1.39 1.73
N VAL A 37 5.13 0.64 2.81
CA VAL A 37 5.07 1.14 4.18
C VAL A 37 6.07 0.39 5.04
N SER A 38 7.15 1.04 5.47
CA SER A 38 8.10 0.47 6.43
C SER A 38 7.46 0.32 7.81
N LEU A 39 7.70 -0.81 8.46
CA LEU A 39 7.14 -1.13 9.79
C LEU A 39 8.11 -0.85 10.94
N ASP A 40 9.28 -0.30 10.65
CA ASP A 40 10.39 -0.08 11.58
C ASP A 40 10.24 1.17 12.44
N CYS A 41 9.74 2.26 11.88
CA CYS A 41 9.64 3.56 12.52
C CYS A 41 8.20 3.98 12.86
N ARG A 42 7.21 3.09 12.66
CA ARG A 42 5.80 3.40 12.91
C ARG A 42 5.36 3.01 14.31
N ASP A 43 4.57 3.87 14.92
CA ASP A 43 3.80 3.51 16.11
C ASP A 43 2.65 2.59 15.71
N LEU A 44 2.84 1.29 15.92
CA LEU A 44 1.85 0.25 15.63
C LEU A 44 0.97 -0.08 16.84
N ASP A 45 1.19 0.59 17.97
CA ASP A 45 0.40 0.41 19.19
C ASP A 45 -0.80 1.38 19.20
N SER A 46 -0.68 2.52 18.53
CA SER A 46 -1.80 3.42 18.22
C SER A 46 -2.53 3.05 16.93
N SER A 47 -3.81 3.42 16.82
CA SER A 47 -4.63 3.20 15.63
C SER A 47 -4.74 4.47 14.78
N SER A 48 -3.63 5.18 14.58
CA SER A 48 -3.63 6.38 13.74
C SER A 48 -3.92 6.02 12.28
N GLU A 49 -4.54 6.96 11.58
CA GLU A 49 -4.74 6.86 10.15
C GLU A 49 -3.65 7.63 9.41
N ASP A 50 -3.12 7.03 8.35
CA ASP A 50 -2.17 7.64 7.45
C ASP A 50 -2.75 7.72 6.04
N CYS A 51 -2.80 8.93 5.51
CA CYS A 51 -3.16 9.19 4.12
C CYS A 51 -1.91 9.13 3.25
N MET A 52 -1.85 8.17 2.33
CA MET A 52 -0.68 7.91 1.50
C MET A 52 -1.01 8.06 0.02
N ARG A 53 -0.18 8.79 -0.73
CA ARG A 53 -0.34 8.93 -2.18
C ARG A 53 0.02 7.62 -2.88
N LEU A 54 -0.85 7.15 -3.77
CA LEU A 54 -0.56 5.97 -4.59
C LEU A 54 0.47 6.28 -5.66
N MET A 55 1.45 5.40 -5.79
CA MET A 55 2.55 5.51 -6.75
C MET A 55 2.38 4.54 -7.92
N GLY A 56 3.02 4.87 -9.05
CA GLY A 56 3.14 3.94 -10.17
C GLY A 56 4.15 2.84 -9.89
N LYS A 57 4.06 1.74 -10.64
CA LYS A 57 5.01 0.63 -10.50
C LYS A 57 6.39 1.08 -10.97
N ALA A 58 7.43 0.82 -10.17
CA ALA A 58 8.79 1.33 -10.39
C ALA A 58 9.42 1.02 -11.76
N ALA A 59 8.90 0.04 -12.51
CA ALA A 59 9.38 -0.38 -13.83
C ALA A 59 8.50 0.06 -15.01
N SER A 60 7.50 0.92 -14.80
CA SER A 60 6.52 1.25 -15.84
C SER A 60 7.01 2.37 -16.77
N VAL A 61 7.54 1.99 -17.94
CA VAL A 61 7.86 2.90 -19.08
C VAL A 61 6.60 3.28 -19.84
N VAL A 62 5.51 3.59 -19.14
CA VAL A 62 4.23 3.94 -19.78
C VAL A 62 4.21 5.43 -20.06
N GLN A 63 3.80 5.80 -21.28
CA GLN A 63 3.68 7.20 -21.68
C GLN A 63 2.79 7.98 -20.69
N PRO A 64 3.17 9.20 -20.31
CA PRO A 64 2.43 9.99 -19.34
C PRO A 64 1.05 10.36 -19.90
N SER A 65 0.02 9.69 -19.40
CA SER A 65 -1.38 10.13 -19.44
C SER A 65 -1.76 10.90 -18.16
N PRO A 66 -2.85 11.69 -18.14
CA PRO A 66 -3.34 12.36 -16.93
C PRO A 66 -3.59 11.39 -15.76
N PHE A 67 -4.04 10.16 -16.06
CA PHE A 67 -4.28 9.09 -15.09
C PHE A 67 -3.00 8.43 -14.56
N THR A 68 -1.85 8.74 -15.16
CA THR A 68 -0.52 8.30 -14.67
C THR A 68 0.08 9.29 -13.67
N LEU A 69 -0.39 10.54 -13.66
CA LEU A 69 0.19 11.61 -12.84
C LEU A 69 -0.36 11.61 -11.41
N TYR A 70 -1.65 11.32 -11.25
CA TYR A 70 -2.32 11.18 -9.96
C TYR A 70 -3.13 9.89 -9.91
N LYS A 71 -2.81 9.04 -8.94
CA LYS A 71 -3.41 7.70 -8.78
C LYS A 71 -4.38 7.62 -7.61
N GLY A 72 -4.66 8.76 -6.97
CA GLY A 72 -5.44 8.83 -5.75
C GLY A 72 -4.60 8.70 -4.48
N GLU A 73 -5.31 8.67 -3.37
CA GLU A 73 -4.77 8.49 -2.03
C GLU A 73 -5.38 7.24 -1.40
N LEU A 74 -4.60 6.58 -0.56
CA LEU A 74 -5.01 5.43 0.23
C LEU A 74 -4.86 5.81 1.70
N VAL A 75 -5.98 5.83 2.42
CA VAL A 75 -6.00 6.01 3.88
C VAL A 75 -5.95 4.64 4.53
N ILE A 76 -4.94 4.40 5.37
CA ILE A 76 -4.77 3.14 6.09
C ILE A 76 -4.60 3.40 7.59
N SER A 77 -4.98 2.42 8.40
CA SER A 77 -4.54 2.31 9.79
C SER A 77 -3.87 0.95 9.96
N LEU A 78 -2.72 0.95 10.64
CA LEU A 78 -1.95 -0.26 10.93
C LEU A 78 -1.87 -0.44 12.44
N LYS A 79 -2.06 -1.67 12.90
CA LYS A 79 -2.00 -2.00 14.32
C LYS A 79 -1.37 -3.37 14.52
N TYR A 80 -0.45 -3.47 15.47
CA TYR A 80 0.02 -4.74 15.98
C TYR A 80 -1.00 -5.28 17.00
N VAL A 81 -1.45 -6.52 16.80
CA VAL A 81 -2.37 -7.21 17.70
C VAL A 81 -1.64 -8.41 18.26
N ALA A 82 -1.40 -8.39 19.56
CA ALA A 82 -0.80 -9.49 20.30
C ALA A 82 -1.81 -10.63 20.54
#